data_AF-A0A7J6QQN8-F1
#
_entry.id   AF-A0A7J6QQN8-F1
#
_cell.length_a   1.000
_cell.length_b   1.000
_cell.length_c   1.000
_cell.angle_alpha   90.00
_cell.angle_beta   90.00
_cell.angle_gamma   90.00
#
_symmetry.space_group_name_H-M   'P 1'
#
loop_
_entity.id
_entity.type
_entity.pdbx_description
1 polymer ?
#
loop_
_entity_poly.entity_id
_entity_poly.type
_entity_poly.pdbx_seq_one_letter_code
_entity_poly.pdbx_strand_id
1 'polypeptide(L)'
;VQVHMLFAKLRVSHHHDPEPSDFSHLGSTRYEYNYYSASPGYLDNVSLTTSNLTELLISGPYYSRYRVVPDVLASAMAEAEADDRFASQLSSSSLSGDENYQDRMRAAREVVNPFKRFAKQREEQQRAQARRLEKAKREREEKEKERREMKKEKEKREEERARAQRAQETAKKESEAARSKKVPESAASNDGKPSSASAEQAYSEDLGASAELSAVRELRCELEKSKADEPHRKRKQRFKKLQLKWHPDKNRSDEATAVFQFLQSKKSWYLGK
;
A
#
# COMPACT_ATOMS: atom_id res chain seq x y z
N VAL A 1 -13.43 52.06 -10.47
CA VAL A 1 -12.92 50.70 -10.18
C VAL A 1 -13.26 49.82 -11.37
N GLN A 2 -12.29 49.45 -12.18
CA GLN A 2 -12.50 48.62 -13.37
C GLN A 2 -12.39 47.16 -12.96
N VAL A 3 -13.48 46.40 -13.10
CA VAL A 3 -13.51 44.97 -12.78
C VAL A 3 -13.14 44.21 -14.06
N HIS A 4 -11.94 43.64 -14.10
CA HIS A 4 -11.51 42.79 -15.21
C HIS A 4 -12.02 41.36 -14.99
N MET A 5 -12.84 40.86 -15.90
CA MET A 5 -13.22 39.44 -15.94
C MET A 5 -12.09 38.62 -16.57
N LEU A 6 -11.54 37.69 -15.80
CA LEU A 6 -10.52 36.75 -16.26
C LEU A 6 -11.19 35.44 -16.69
N PHE A 7 -10.98 35.03 -17.94
CA PHE A 7 -11.39 33.73 -18.44
C PHE A 7 -10.18 32.79 -18.44
N ALA A 8 -10.33 31.62 -17.80
CA ALA A 8 -9.29 30.59 -17.74
C ALA A 8 -9.68 29.38 -18.58
N LYS A 9 -8.77 28.92 -19.44
CA LYS A 9 -8.92 27.64 -20.16
C LYS A 9 -7.92 26.64 -19.58
N LEU A 10 -8.44 25.59 -18.94
CA LEU A 10 -7.63 24.51 -18.37
C LEU A 10 -7.19 23.55 -19.47
N ARG A 11 -5.88 23.36 -19.64
CA ARG A 11 -5.32 22.28 -20.47
C ARG A 11 -4.49 21.38 -19.57
N VAL A 12 -4.88 20.12 -19.46
CA VAL A 12 -4.15 19.11 -18.68
C VAL A 12 -3.27 18.34 -19.66
N SER A 13 -1.96 18.47 -19.51
CA SER A 13 -0.96 17.81 -20.35
C SER A 13 -0.25 16.75 -19.50
N HIS A 14 -0.39 15.47 -19.85
CA HIS A 14 0.41 14.41 -19.24
C HIS A 14 1.67 14.20 -20.09
N HIS A 15 2.77 14.82 -19.70
CA HIS A 15 4.08 14.51 -20.29
C HIS A 15 4.61 13.22 -19.67
N HIS A 16 4.80 12.21 -20.51
CA HIS A 16 5.51 10.98 -20.17
C HIS A 16 6.92 11.13 -20.73
N ASP A 17 7.85 11.63 -19.92
CA ASP A 17 9.26 11.68 -20.31
C ASP A 17 9.87 10.27 -20.26
N PRO A 18 10.52 9.81 -21.35
CA PRO A 18 11.34 8.61 -21.29
C PRO A 18 12.71 8.95 -20.69
N GLU A 19 12.99 8.40 -19.49
CA GLU A 19 14.30 8.05 -18.87
C GLU A 19 15.53 8.97 -19.13
N PRO A 20 16.30 9.33 -18.07
CA PRO A 20 17.05 8.29 -17.37
C PRO A 20 17.10 8.37 -15.84
N SER A 21 17.07 7.17 -15.24
CA SER A 21 17.78 6.74 -14.04
C SER A 21 18.21 7.80 -13.01
N ASP A 22 17.29 8.22 -12.14
CA ASP A 22 17.58 8.40 -10.71
C ASP A 22 16.28 8.57 -9.90
N PHE A 23 16.11 7.71 -8.90
CA PHE A 23 14.88 7.57 -8.11
C PHE A 23 14.76 8.67 -7.05
N SER A 24 14.12 9.79 -7.39
CA SER A 24 13.41 10.63 -6.40
C SER A 24 12.41 11.62 -6.99
N HIS A 25 11.53 11.21 -7.93
CA HIS A 25 10.44 12.08 -8.39
C HIS A 25 9.07 11.44 -8.22
N LEU A 26 8.36 11.91 -7.18
CA LEU A 26 6.90 11.85 -7.13
C LEU A 26 6.38 12.56 -8.39
N GLY A 27 5.54 11.87 -9.19
CA GLY A 27 4.99 12.42 -10.42
C GLY A 27 4.38 13.80 -10.19
N SER A 28 5.02 14.83 -10.74
CA SER A 28 4.56 16.20 -10.64
C SER A 28 3.55 16.46 -11.76
N THR A 29 2.26 16.38 -11.45
CA THR A 29 1.21 16.79 -12.38
C THR A 29 1.28 18.30 -12.55
N ARG A 30 1.76 18.77 -13.71
CA ARG A 30 1.81 20.20 -14.04
C ARG A 30 0.47 20.64 -14.61
N TYR A 31 -0.23 21.53 -13.92
CA TYR A 31 -1.44 22.17 -14.41
C TYR A 31 -1.07 23.51 -15.04
N GLU A 32 -1.25 23.65 -16.35
CA GLU A 32 -1.05 24.94 -17.03
C GLU A 32 -2.39 25.67 -17.17
N TYR A 33 -2.47 26.82 -16.51
CA TYR A 33 -3.60 27.72 -16.63
C TYR A 33 -3.19 28.87 -17.54
N ASN A 34 -3.84 29.00 -18.69
CA ASN A 34 -3.66 30.16 -19.56
C ASN A 34 -4.79 31.15 -19.28
N TYR A 35 -4.42 32.33 -18.79
CA TYR A 35 -5.33 33.45 -18.61
C TYR A 35 -5.23 34.37 -19.81
N TYR A 36 -6.38 34.67 -20.41
CA TYR A 36 -6.46 35.64 -21.48
C TYR A 36 -7.06 36.93 -20.92
N SER A 37 -6.27 38.00 -20.95
CA SER A 37 -6.76 39.36 -20.74
C SER A 37 -7.51 39.82 -21.99
N ALA A 38 -8.70 40.38 -21.83
CA ALA A 38 -9.48 40.94 -22.92
C ALA A 38 -8.97 42.32 -23.39
N SER A 39 -7.81 42.78 -22.92
CA SER A 39 -7.22 44.05 -23.37
C SER A 39 -6.37 43.84 -24.63
N PRO A 40 -6.66 44.53 -25.74
CA PRO A 40 -5.87 44.40 -26.96
C PRO A 40 -4.49 45.01 -26.74
N GLY A 41 -3.44 44.16 -26.74
CA GLY A 41 -2.04 44.62 -26.75
C GLY A 41 -1.07 43.89 -25.82
N TYR A 42 -1.53 43.06 -24.88
CA TYR A 42 -0.64 42.30 -23.99
C TYR A 42 -1.14 40.86 -23.79
N LEU A 43 -0.52 39.92 -24.51
CA LEU A 43 -0.65 38.48 -24.25
C LEU A 43 0.60 38.03 -23.52
N ASP A 44 0.60 38.14 -22.20
CA ASP A 44 1.64 37.52 -21.38
C ASP A 44 1.17 36.17 -20.87
N ASN A 45 1.96 35.13 -21.13
CA ASN A 45 1.72 33.79 -20.63
C ASN A 45 2.06 33.75 -19.13
N VAL A 46 1.05 33.86 -18.28
CA VAL A 46 1.21 33.67 -16.83
C VAL A 46 1.09 32.18 -16.53
N SER A 47 2.20 31.54 -16.14
CA SER A 47 2.20 30.14 -15.73
C SER A 47 1.99 30.01 -14.21
N LEU A 48 0.94 29.30 -13.80
CA LEU A 48 0.79 28.85 -12.42
C LEU A 48 1.38 27.46 -12.26
N THR A 49 2.15 27.26 -11.18
CA THR A 49 2.61 25.93 -10.78
C THR A 49 2.22 25.68 -9.33
N THR A 50 1.46 24.63 -9.09
CA THR A 50 1.09 24.18 -7.75
C THR A 50 1.96 22.99 -7.38
N SER A 51 3.00 23.21 -6.57
CA SER A 51 3.91 22.13 -6.17
C SER A 51 3.37 21.29 -5.01
N ASN A 52 2.41 21.80 -4.24
CA ASN A 52 1.61 21.08 -3.23
C ASN A 52 0.32 21.89 -2.95
N LEU A 53 -0.75 21.24 -2.47
CA LEU A 53 -2.11 21.77 -2.23
C LEU A 53 -2.22 23.06 -1.37
N THR A 54 -1.11 23.61 -0.89
CA THR A 54 -1.03 24.74 0.04
C THR A 54 -0.31 25.97 -0.51
N GLU A 55 0.38 25.89 -1.66
CA GLU A 55 1.09 27.05 -2.22
C GLU A 55 0.75 27.28 -3.69
N LEU A 56 0.08 28.41 -3.93
CA LEU A 56 -0.16 28.95 -5.26
C LEU A 56 0.93 29.99 -5.55
N LEU A 57 1.94 29.62 -6.35
CA LEU A 57 2.95 30.56 -6.83
C LEU A 57 2.53 31.11 -8.20
N ILE A 58 2.28 32.42 -8.25
CA ILE A 58 2.13 33.19 -9.48
C ILE A 58 3.48 33.82 -9.79
N SER A 59 4.14 33.35 -10.85
CA SER A 59 5.38 33.95 -11.35
C SER A 59 5.16 34.57 -12.72
N GLY A 60 5.49 35.85 -12.86
CA GLY A 60 5.56 36.55 -14.14
C GLY A 60 6.68 37.59 -14.11
N PRO A 61 7.18 38.05 -15.27
CA PRO A 61 8.35 38.92 -15.38
C PRO A 61 8.21 40.26 -14.64
N TYR A 62 6.98 40.66 -14.28
CA TYR A 62 6.68 41.91 -13.59
C TYR A 62 5.93 41.73 -12.26
N TYR A 63 5.69 40.49 -11.81
CA TYR A 63 5.00 40.23 -10.55
C TYR A 63 5.98 39.68 -9.51
N SER A 64 6.34 40.50 -8.53
CA SER A 64 6.98 40.05 -7.29
C SER A 64 6.08 39.03 -6.59
N ARG A 65 6.62 37.87 -6.19
CA ARG A 65 5.90 36.73 -5.60
C ARG A 65 4.80 37.16 -4.61
N TYR A 66 3.54 37.07 -5.01
CA TYR A 66 2.43 37.21 -4.08
C TYR A 66 2.07 35.83 -3.52
N ARG A 67 2.16 35.69 -2.20
CA ARG A 67 1.67 34.50 -1.49
C ARG A 67 0.19 34.74 -1.20
N VAL A 68 -0.69 34.12 -1.98
CA VAL A 68 -2.13 34.15 -1.66
C VAL A 68 -2.34 33.19 -0.49
N VAL A 69 -2.49 33.74 0.71
CA VAL A 69 -2.76 32.96 1.93
C VAL A 69 -4.19 32.42 1.81
N PRO A 70 -4.42 31.10 1.97
CA PRO A 70 -5.75 30.49 1.91
C PRO A 70 -6.80 31.17 2.81
N ASP A 71 -6.36 31.78 3.91
CA ASP A 71 -7.21 32.52 4.85
C ASP A 71 -7.90 33.73 4.23
N VAL A 72 -7.29 34.39 3.23
CA VAL A 72 -7.92 35.52 2.52
C VAL A 72 -9.06 35.05 1.64
N LEU A 73 -8.93 33.86 1.04
CA LEU A 73 -10.00 33.24 0.25
C LEU A 73 -11.15 32.78 1.15
N ALA A 74 -10.83 32.20 2.32
CA ALA A 74 -11.83 31.80 3.30
C ALA A 74 -12.57 33.00 3.92
N SER A 75 -11.86 34.10 4.19
CA SER A 75 -12.44 35.34 4.70
C SER A 75 -13.36 36.00 3.65
N ALA A 76 -12.96 36.01 2.37
CA ALA A 76 -13.80 36.52 1.29
C ALA A 76 -15.08 35.68 1.07
N MET A 77 -15.00 34.34 1.26
CA MET A 77 -16.18 33.48 1.20
C MET A 77 -17.09 33.64 2.44
N ALA A 78 -16.52 33.89 3.62
CA ALA A 78 -17.28 34.18 4.83
C ALA A 78 -17.99 35.55 4.78
N GLU A 79 -17.36 36.57 4.17
CA GLU A 79 -17.99 37.86 3.90
C GLU A 79 -19.15 37.72 2.89
N ALA A 80 -19.01 36.86 1.87
CA ALA A 80 -20.09 36.57 0.93
C ALA A 80 -21.31 35.87 1.59
N GLU A 81 -21.12 35.10 2.67
CA GLU A 81 -22.22 34.54 3.48
C GLU A 81 -22.84 35.57 4.42
N ALA A 82 -22.08 36.57 4.88
CA ALA A 82 -22.61 37.70 5.64
C ALA A 82 -23.52 38.60 4.78
N ASP A 83 -23.22 38.72 3.49
CA ASP A 83 -24.04 39.47 2.53
C ASP A 83 -25.41 38.82 2.28
N ASP A 84 -25.57 37.50 2.42
CA ASP A 84 -26.87 36.82 2.28
C ASP A 84 -27.83 37.18 3.45
N ARG A 85 -27.27 37.51 4.62
CA ARG A 85 -28.04 38.08 5.76
C ARG A 85 -28.41 39.54 5.52
N PHE A 86 -27.55 40.31 4.85
CA PHE A 86 -27.81 41.70 4.50
C PHE A 86 -28.89 41.83 3.40
N ALA A 87 -28.88 40.93 2.41
CA ALA A 87 -29.91 40.83 1.38
C ALA A 87 -31.30 40.50 1.96
N SER A 88 -31.36 39.74 3.05
CA SER A 88 -32.59 39.44 3.76
C SER A 88 -33.17 40.66 4.49
N GLN A 89 -32.33 41.54 5.04
CA GLN A 89 -32.76 42.79 5.67
C GLN A 89 -33.26 43.83 4.65
N LEU A 90 -32.62 43.92 3.48
CA LEU A 90 -33.02 44.84 2.40
C LEU A 90 -34.34 44.44 1.71
N SER A 91 -34.78 43.17 1.83
CA SER A 91 -36.07 42.72 1.27
C SER A 91 -37.31 43.35 1.95
N SER A 92 -37.13 44.04 3.08
CA SER A 92 -38.21 44.73 3.80
C SER A 92 -38.42 46.19 3.38
N SER A 93 -37.49 46.81 2.64
CA SER A 93 -37.68 48.16 2.12
C SER A 93 -38.45 48.12 0.79
N SER A 94 -39.74 48.43 0.85
CA SER A 94 -40.68 48.51 -0.27
C SER A 94 -40.30 49.61 -1.27
N LEU A 95 -39.34 49.34 -2.16
CA LEU A 95 -39.13 50.10 -3.39
C LEU A 95 -39.76 49.31 -4.55
N SER A 96 -41.00 49.69 -4.86
CA SER A 96 -41.77 49.24 -6.01
C SER A 96 -41.15 49.77 -7.31
N GLY A 97 -40.92 48.90 -8.30
CA GLY A 97 -41.05 49.37 -9.69
C GLY A 97 -40.16 48.77 -10.78
N ASP A 98 -39.12 47.98 -10.49
CA ASP A 98 -38.29 47.41 -11.57
C ASP A 98 -38.50 45.90 -11.68
N GLU A 99 -39.32 45.47 -12.65
CA GLU A 99 -39.47 44.06 -13.06
C GLU A 99 -38.11 43.41 -13.39
N ASN A 100 -37.12 44.21 -13.80
CA ASN A 100 -35.74 43.79 -14.09
C ASN A 100 -34.98 43.30 -12.84
N TYR A 101 -35.33 43.74 -11.63
CA TYR A 101 -34.66 43.30 -10.40
C TYR A 101 -35.03 41.86 -10.02
N GLN A 102 -36.31 41.50 -10.12
CA GLN A 102 -36.79 40.14 -9.82
C GLN A 102 -36.18 39.11 -10.79
N ASP A 103 -36.04 39.46 -12.07
CA ASP A 103 -35.39 38.61 -13.07
C ASP A 103 -33.90 38.46 -12.83
N ARG A 104 -33.19 39.53 -12.44
CA ARG A 104 -31.76 39.44 -12.04
C ARG A 104 -31.56 38.58 -10.80
N MET A 105 -32.44 38.67 -9.80
CA MET A 105 -32.37 37.81 -8.62
C MET A 105 -32.71 36.35 -8.94
N ARG A 106 -33.61 36.10 -9.90
CA ARG A 106 -33.89 34.75 -10.41
C ARG A 106 -32.68 34.17 -11.14
N ALA A 107 -32.07 34.94 -12.05
CA ALA A 107 -30.85 34.54 -12.75
C ALA A 107 -29.67 34.29 -11.79
N ALA A 108 -29.49 35.13 -10.77
CA ALA A 108 -28.47 34.93 -9.74
C ALA A 108 -28.70 33.63 -8.94
N ARG A 109 -29.95 33.32 -8.58
CA ARG A 109 -30.30 32.05 -7.90
C ARG A 109 -30.01 30.83 -8.79
N GLU A 110 -30.23 30.94 -10.10
CA GLU A 110 -29.93 29.85 -11.04
C GLU A 110 -28.42 29.56 -11.15
N VAL A 111 -27.56 30.59 -11.04
CA VAL A 111 -26.10 30.43 -11.08
C VAL A 111 -25.52 29.88 -9.77
N VAL A 112 -26.12 30.19 -8.61
CA VAL A 112 -25.65 29.70 -7.30
C VAL A 112 -26.03 28.24 -7.03
N ASN A 113 -27.12 27.74 -7.63
CA ASN A 113 -27.62 26.38 -7.42
C ASN A 113 -26.62 25.26 -7.79
N PRO A 114 -25.89 25.31 -8.92
CA PRO A 114 -24.85 24.34 -9.26
C PRO A 114 -23.74 24.22 -8.20
N PHE A 115 -23.25 25.34 -7.67
CA PHE A 115 -22.20 25.34 -6.66
C PHE A 115 -22.64 24.66 -5.35
N LYS A 116 -23.89 24.91 -4.92
CA LYS A 116 -24.47 24.23 -3.75
C LYS A 116 -24.57 22.71 -3.97
N ARG A 117 -24.89 22.26 -5.20
CA ARG A 117 -24.91 20.83 -5.55
C ARG A 117 -23.52 20.20 -5.52
N PHE A 118 -22.50 20.89 -6.06
CA PHE A 118 -21.12 20.39 -6.02
C PHE A 118 -20.56 20.33 -4.59
N ALA A 119 -20.83 21.34 -3.76
CA ALA A 119 -20.44 21.33 -2.35
C ALA A 119 -21.05 20.15 -1.61
N LYS A 120 -22.37 19.92 -1.78
CA LYS A 120 -23.08 18.78 -1.21
C LYS A 120 -22.50 17.44 -1.69
N GLN A 121 -22.20 17.32 -2.98
CA GLN A 121 -21.61 16.10 -3.55
C GLN A 121 -20.21 15.81 -2.98
N ARG A 122 -19.38 16.85 -2.80
CA ARG A 122 -18.04 16.71 -2.20
C ARG A 122 -18.13 16.28 -0.74
N GLU A 123 -19.05 16.87 0.02
CA GLU A 123 -19.30 16.49 1.40
C GLU A 123 -19.77 15.02 1.49
N GLU A 124 -20.66 14.59 0.60
CA GLU A 124 -21.12 13.21 0.53
C GLU A 124 -19.97 12.24 0.18
N GLN A 125 -19.10 12.60 -0.75
CA GLN A 125 -17.90 11.81 -1.07
C GLN A 125 -16.95 11.71 0.13
N GLN A 126 -16.72 12.80 0.86
CA GLN A 126 -15.90 12.79 2.07
C GLN A 126 -16.51 11.91 3.17
N ARG A 127 -17.82 12.01 3.40
CA ARG A 127 -18.55 11.14 4.34
C ARG A 127 -18.46 9.67 3.92
N ALA A 128 -18.56 9.37 2.63
CA ALA A 128 -18.41 8.01 2.12
C ALA A 128 -16.99 7.46 2.32
N GLN A 129 -15.96 8.27 2.09
CA GLN A 129 -14.57 7.90 2.37
C GLN A 129 -14.33 7.66 3.87
N ALA A 130 -14.85 8.53 4.74
CA ALA A 130 -14.76 8.36 6.19
C ALA A 130 -15.40 7.05 6.66
N ARG A 131 -16.60 6.72 6.16
CA ARG A 131 -17.28 5.45 6.46
C ARG A 131 -16.47 4.23 6.01
N ARG A 132 -15.81 4.29 4.85
CA ARG A 132 -14.94 3.22 4.35
C ARG A 132 -13.73 3.02 5.25
N LEU A 133 -13.08 4.09 5.68
CA LEU A 133 -11.93 4.04 6.59
C LEU A 133 -12.33 3.48 7.96
N GLU A 134 -13.47 3.90 8.50
CA GLU A 134 -13.99 3.39 9.77
C GLU A 134 -14.30 1.88 9.68
N LYS A 135 -14.97 1.44 8.61
CA LYS A 135 -15.24 0.02 8.37
C LYS A 135 -13.94 -0.79 8.29
N ALA A 136 -12.95 -0.30 7.55
CA ALA A 136 -11.64 -0.95 7.43
C ALA A 136 -10.89 -1.02 8.77
N LYS A 137 -11.04 0.00 9.62
CA LYS A 137 -10.46 0.00 10.97
C LYS A 137 -11.11 -1.08 11.86
N ARG A 138 -12.44 -1.17 11.88
CA ARG A 138 -13.17 -2.20 12.63
C ARG A 138 -12.79 -3.62 12.18
N GLU A 139 -12.70 -3.85 10.87
CA GLU A 139 -12.29 -5.16 10.32
C GLU A 139 -10.85 -5.53 10.72
N ARG A 140 -9.93 -4.56 10.79
CA ARG A 140 -8.55 -4.80 11.28
C ARG A 140 -8.53 -5.14 12.77
N GLU A 141 -9.30 -4.43 13.58
CA GLU A 141 -9.41 -4.69 15.02
C GLU A 141 -10.01 -6.08 15.30
N GLU A 142 -11.02 -6.47 14.54
CA GLU A 142 -11.64 -7.81 14.62
C GLU A 142 -10.65 -8.92 14.23
N LYS A 143 -9.97 -8.78 13.09
CA LYS A 143 -8.90 -9.72 12.68
C LYS A 143 -7.77 -9.79 13.69
N GLU A 144 -7.42 -8.69 14.35
CA GLU A 144 -6.42 -8.71 15.41
C GLU A 144 -6.90 -9.46 16.64
N LYS A 145 -8.16 -9.27 17.04
CA LYS A 145 -8.79 -10.01 18.14
C LYS A 145 -8.80 -11.52 17.86
N GLU A 146 -9.21 -11.93 16.66
CA GLU A 146 -9.18 -13.35 16.23
C GLU A 146 -7.76 -13.93 16.30
N ARG A 147 -6.75 -13.18 15.83
CA ARG A 147 -5.34 -13.62 15.90
C ARG A 147 -4.86 -13.78 17.34
N ARG A 148 -5.29 -12.90 18.25
CA ARG A 148 -4.98 -13.00 19.69
C ARG A 148 -5.67 -14.22 20.32
N GLU A 149 -6.91 -14.50 19.98
CA GLU A 149 -7.65 -15.67 20.46
C GLU A 149 -7.04 -16.98 19.96
N MET A 150 -6.73 -17.07 18.66
CA MET A 150 -6.04 -18.22 18.06
C MET A 150 -4.66 -18.45 18.69
N LYS A 151 -3.93 -17.38 19.01
CA LYS A 151 -2.64 -17.48 19.71
C LYS A 151 -2.80 -18.05 21.12
N LYS A 152 -3.77 -17.54 21.90
CA LYS A 152 -4.08 -18.06 23.24
C LYS A 152 -4.51 -19.52 23.21
N GLU A 153 -5.33 -19.91 22.23
CA GLU A 153 -5.75 -21.31 22.07
C GLU A 153 -4.56 -22.21 21.73
N LYS A 154 -3.66 -21.76 20.85
CA LYS A 154 -2.45 -22.50 20.51
C LYS A 154 -1.53 -22.68 21.73
N GLU A 155 -1.32 -21.62 22.50
CA GLU A 155 -0.54 -21.67 23.75
C GLU A 155 -1.17 -22.65 24.75
N LYS A 156 -2.50 -22.61 24.93
CA LYS A 156 -3.23 -23.56 25.78
C LYS A 156 -3.08 -25.02 25.31
N ARG A 157 -3.18 -25.29 24.01
CA ARG A 157 -2.98 -26.63 23.44
C ARG A 157 -1.54 -27.13 23.62
N GLU A 158 -0.56 -26.24 23.54
CA GLU A 158 0.85 -26.57 23.75
C GLU A 158 1.13 -26.87 25.22
N GLU A 159 0.56 -26.10 26.14
CA GLU A 159 0.63 -26.36 27.59
C GLU A 159 -0.01 -27.70 27.97
N GLU A 160 -1.19 -28.01 27.42
CA GLU A 160 -1.86 -29.30 27.63
C GLU A 160 -1.02 -30.48 27.12
N ARG A 161 -0.41 -30.34 25.93
CA ARG A 161 0.52 -31.34 25.39
C ARG A 161 1.74 -31.52 26.28
N ALA A 162 2.33 -30.44 26.78
CA ALA A 162 3.47 -30.50 27.69
C ALA A 162 3.08 -31.19 29.02
N ARG A 163 1.88 -30.93 29.53
CA ARG A 163 1.35 -31.60 30.74
C ARG A 163 1.14 -33.10 30.51
N ALA A 164 0.59 -33.48 29.35
CA ALA A 164 0.42 -34.89 28.99
C ALA A 164 1.76 -35.63 28.84
N GLN A 165 2.77 -34.99 28.23
CA GLN A 165 4.12 -35.56 28.11
C GLN A 165 4.76 -35.78 29.48
N ARG A 166 4.67 -34.80 30.39
CA ARG A 166 5.17 -34.96 31.77
C ARG A 166 4.48 -36.11 32.51
N ALA A 167 3.17 -36.27 32.35
CA ALA A 167 2.42 -37.37 32.96
C ALA A 167 2.85 -38.75 32.40
N GLN A 168 3.14 -38.83 31.10
CA GLN A 168 3.67 -40.04 30.48
C GLN A 168 5.08 -40.38 30.98
N GLU A 169 5.95 -39.37 31.13
CA GLU A 169 7.29 -39.56 31.68
C GLU A 169 7.27 -40.03 33.14
N THR A 170 6.37 -39.50 33.98
CA THR A 170 6.22 -39.96 35.37
C THR A 170 5.72 -41.40 35.43
N ALA A 171 4.72 -41.76 34.62
CA ALA A 171 4.20 -43.13 34.56
C ALA A 171 5.27 -44.13 34.07
N LYS A 172 6.10 -43.73 33.08
CA LYS A 172 7.20 -44.56 32.60
C LYS A 172 8.24 -44.81 33.70
N LYS A 173 8.65 -43.75 34.42
CA LYS A 173 9.60 -43.87 35.54
C LYS A 173 9.09 -44.79 36.66
N GLU A 174 7.80 -44.72 36.99
CA GLU A 174 7.19 -45.63 37.98
C GLU A 174 7.20 -47.09 37.51
N SER A 175 6.87 -47.33 36.23
CA SER A 175 6.90 -48.69 35.66
C SER A 175 8.32 -49.28 35.59
N GLU A 176 9.32 -48.44 35.34
CA GLU A 176 10.73 -48.84 35.24
C GLU A 176 11.31 -49.13 36.63
N ALA A 177 10.96 -48.32 37.64
CA ALA A 177 11.28 -48.58 39.05
C ALA A 177 10.66 -49.90 39.56
N ALA A 178 9.43 -50.23 39.12
CA ALA A 178 8.81 -51.52 39.43
C ALA A 178 9.51 -52.70 38.72
N ARG A 179 10.00 -52.51 37.48
CA ARG A 179 10.66 -53.56 36.69
C ARG A 179 12.09 -53.87 37.15
N SER A 180 12.81 -52.87 37.69
CA SER A 180 14.18 -53.03 38.23
C SER A 180 14.30 -54.04 39.39
N LYS A 181 13.19 -54.55 39.95
CA LYS A 181 13.22 -55.56 41.03
C LYS A 181 13.20 -57.02 40.55
N LYS A 182 13.23 -57.30 39.23
CA LYS A 182 13.12 -58.67 38.71
C LYS A 182 14.19 -59.00 37.65
N VAL A 183 15.28 -59.62 38.13
CA VAL A 183 16.08 -60.68 37.48
C VAL A 183 17.23 -60.24 36.53
N PRO A 184 18.36 -61.00 36.51
CA PRO A 184 19.69 -60.51 36.18
C PRO A 184 20.19 -60.90 34.77
N GLU A 185 21.24 -60.19 34.36
CA GLU A 185 22.47 -60.67 33.71
C GLU A 185 22.35 -61.79 32.67
N SER A 186 22.27 -61.40 31.39
CA SER A 186 22.99 -62.11 30.33
C SER A 186 23.48 -61.14 29.25
N ALA A 187 24.79 -61.19 29.05
CA ALA A 187 25.55 -60.42 28.09
C ALA A 187 25.46 -61.05 26.69
N ALA A 188 25.37 -60.22 25.64
CA ALA A 188 25.96 -60.51 24.32
C ALA A 188 25.89 -59.26 23.43
N SER A 189 27.01 -58.54 23.40
CA SER A 189 27.69 -57.97 22.22
C SER A 189 26.95 -57.90 20.89
N ASN A 190 26.89 -56.70 20.28
CA ASN A 190 27.19 -56.57 18.86
C ASN A 190 27.73 -55.17 18.51
N ASP A 191 29.04 -55.12 18.34
CA ASP A 191 29.83 -54.11 17.62
C ASP A 191 29.50 -54.17 16.12
N GLY A 192 29.33 -53.03 15.47
CA GLY A 192 28.99 -52.99 14.03
C GLY A 192 28.96 -51.60 13.41
N LYS A 193 30.14 -50.95 13.35
CA LYS A 193 30.49 -49.77 12.52
C LYS A 193 30.87 -50.26 11.10
N PRO A 194 30.46 -49.62 9.98
CA PRO A 194 31.26 -48.57 9.29
C PRO A 194 30.41 -47.50 8.55
N SER A 195 30.81 -46.22 8.49
CA SER A 195 31.79 -45.55 7.60
C SER A 195 31.31 -45.24 6.16
N SER A 196 31.17 -43.94 5.91
CA SER A 196 31.45 -43.14 4.70
C SER A 196 31.51 -43.82 3.31
N ALA A 197 30.80 -43.22 2.35
CA ALA A 197 31.35 -43.01 1.01
C ALA A 197 30.77 -41.74 0.36
N SER A 198 31.68 -40.88 -0.07
CA SER A 198 31.49 -39.75 -0.99
C SER A 198 30.80 -40.19 -2.27
N ALA A 199 29.82 -39.41 -2.72
CA ALA A 199 29.28 -39.49 -4.07
C ALA A 199 29.34 -38.09 -4.70
N GLU A 200 30.47 -37.78 -5.34
CA GLU A 200 30.54 -36.78 -6.40
C GLU A 200 29.96 -37.44 -7.67
N GLN A 201 28.69 -37.18 -7.94
CA GLN A 201 28.04 -37.58 -9.19
C GLN A 201 27.96 -36.37 -10.12
N ALA A 202 28.70 -36.48 -11.22
CA ALA A 202 28.55 -35.66 -12.41
C ALA A 202 27.09 -35.65 -12.88
N TYR A 203 26.50 -34.47 -12.96
CA TYR A 203 25.15 -34.26 -13.46
C TYR A 203 25.14 -34.38 -14.99
N SER A 204 24.67 -35.52 -15.48
CA SER A 204 24.26 -35.70 -16.86
C SER A 204 22.96 -34.94 -17.11
N GLU A 205 23.06 -33.80 -17.79
CA GLU A 205 21.97 -33.17 -18.54
C GLU A 205 21.51 -34.17 -19.60
N ASP A 206 20.25 -34.69 -19.57
CA ASP A 206 19.44 -34.82 -20.81
C ASP A 206 18.01 -35.40 -20.66
N LEU A 207 17.61 -36.15 -19.60
CA LEU A 207 16.38 -36.98 -19.71
C LEU A 207 15.21 -36.72 -18.73
N GLY A 208 15.21 -35.62 -17.96
CA GLY A 208 14.13 -35.25 -17.01
C GLY A 208 13.34 -33.97 -17.33
N ALA A 209 13.57 -33.35 -18.49
CA ALA A 209 13.38 -31.92 -18.70
C ALA A 209 11.94 -31.37 -18.51
N SER A 210 10.86 -32.09 -18.79
CA SER A 210 9.55 -31.41 -18.89
C SER A 210 8.94 -30.95 -17.54
N ALA A 211 8.89 -31.83 -16.55
CA ALA A 211 8.28 -31.51 -15.25
C ALA A 211 9.24 -30.72 -14.34
N GLU A 212 10.53 -31.06 -14.36
CA GLU A 212 11.54 -30.36 -13.57
C GLU A 212 11.70 -28.90 -14.02
N LEU A 213 11.62 -28.64 -15.34
CA LEU A 213 11.70 -27.28 -15.87
C LEU A 213 10.49 -26.43 -15.49
N SER A 214 9.29 -27.01 -15.29
CA SER A 214 8.11 -26.23 -14.92
C SER A 214 8.23 -25.69 -13.50
N ALA A 215 8.58 -26.53 -12.53
CA ALA A 215 8.78 -26.13 -11.14
C ALA A 215 9.93 -25.13 -10.98
N VAL A 216 11.05 -25.35 -11.69
CA VAL A 216 12.18 -24.40 -11.70
C VAL A 216 11.78 -23.06 -12.33
N ARG A 217 10.98 -23.07 -13.41
CA ARG A 217 10.48 -21.84 -14.06
C ARG A 217 9.56 -21.06 -13.12
N GLU A 218 8.63 -21.73 -12.43
CA GLU A 218 7.74 -21.09 -11.46
C GLU A 218 8.52 -20.48 -10.30
N LEU A 219 9.48 -21.24 -9.74
CA LEU A 219 10.32 -20.78 -8.66
C LEU A 219 11.16 -19.56 -9.08
N ARG A 220 11.68 -19.55 -10.31
CA ARG A 220 12.41 -18.39 -10.85
C ARG A 220 11.53 -17.13 -10.86
N CYS A 221 10.32 -17.23 -11.39
CA CYS A 221 9.36 -16.13 -11.41
C CYS A 221 9.02 -15.65 -9.98
N GLU A 222 8.89 -16.57 -9.02
CA GLU A 222 8.64 -16.24 -7.61
C GLU A 222 9.82 -15.47 -6.99
N LEU A 223 11.05 -15.92 -7.24
CA LEU A 223 12.26 -15.26 -6.75
C LEU A 223 12.47 -13.88 -7.39
N GLU A 224 12.19 -13.71 -8.68
CA GLU A 224 12.28 -12.42 -9.36
C GLU A 224 11.30 -11.40 -8.77
N LYS A 225 10.02 -11.78 -8.60
CA LYS A 225 8.99 -10.93 -7.97
C LYS A 225 9.35 -10.55 -6.54
N SER A 226 9.67 -11.53 -5.70
CA SER A 226 10.01 -11.28 -4.29
C SER A 226 11.32 -10.51 -4.12
N LYS A 227 12.26 -10.60 -5.08
CA LYS A 227 13.48 -9.79 -5.07
C LYS A 227 13.19 -8.30 -5.25
N ALA A 228 12.23 -7.96 -6.11
CA ALA A 228 11.81 -6.57 -6.37
C ALA A 228 10.98 -5.98 -5.22
N ASP A 229 10.04 -6.77 -4.68
CA ASP A 229 9.02 -6.24 -3.77
C ASP A 229 9.38 -6.33 -2.28
N GLU A 230 10.22 -7.29 -1.88
CA GLU A 230 10.43 -7.60 -0.46
C GLU A 230 11.76 -7.05 0.13
N PRO A 231 11.73 -6.53 1.37
CA PRO A 231 12.95 -6.14 2.07
C PRO A 231 13.83 -7.36 2.36
N HIS A 232 15.15 -7.14 2.41
CA HIS A 232 16.17 -8.19 2.53
C HIS A 232 15.89 -9.22 3.65
N ARG A 233 15.39 -8.77 4.83
CA ARG A 233 15.03 -9.66 5.94
C ARG A 233 13.94 -10.66 5.57
N LYS A 234 12.92 -10.25 4.82
CA LYS A 234 11.83 -11.13 4.36
C LYS A 234 12.32 -12.07 3.25
N ARG A 235 13.12 -11.58 2.31
CA ARG A 235 13.80 -12.41 1.29
C ARG A 235 14.57 -13.58 1.91
N LYS A 236 15.39 -13.31 2.94
CA LYS A 236 16.15 -14.35 3.66
C LYS A 236 15.26 -15.40 4.33
N GLN A 237 14.12 -14.98 4.90
CA GLN A 237 13.16 -15.92 5.49
C GLN A 237 12.46 -16.75 4.42
N ARG A 238 12.03 -16.12 3.31
CA ARG A 238 11.39 -16.81 2.18
C ARG A 238 12.31 -17.85 1.57
N PHE A 239 13.57 -17.49 1.33
CA PHE A 239 14.58 -18.40 0.80
C PHE A 239 14.77 -19.65 1.67
N LYS A 240 14.88 -19.47 3.00
CA LYS A 240 14.98 -20.60 3.95
C LYS A 240 13.74 -21.50 3.89
N LYS A 241 12.54 -20.94 3.76
CA LYS A 241 11.29 -21.72 3.64
C LYS A 241 11.27 -22.54 2.35
N LEU A 242 11.70 -21.96 1.24
CA LEU A 242 11.79 -22.67 -0.05
C LEU A 242 12.82 -23.81 0.02
N GLN A 243 13.98 -23.59 0.64
CA GLN A 243 14.97 -24.64 0.88
C GLN A 243 14.41 -25.80 1.73
N LEU A 244 13.64 -25.50 2.77
CA LEU A 244 13.02 -26.53 3.61
C LEU A 244 11.90 -27.29 2.88
N LYS A 245 11.13 -26.60 2.03
CA LYS A 245 10.05 -27.19 1.22
C LYS A 245 10.60 -28.18 0.21
N TRP A 246 11.71 -27.83 -0.44
CA TRP A 246 12.33 -28.63 -1.51
C TRP A 246 13.55 -29.44 -1.01
N HIS A 247 13.66 -29.70 0.29
CA HIS A 247 14.82 -30.41 0.83
C HIS A 247 14.79 -31.90 0.44
N PRO A 248 15.88 -32.49 -0.10
CA PRO A 248 15.90 -33.88 -0.58
C PRO A 248 15.66 -34.92 0.53
N ASP A 249 16.00 -34.60 1.78
CA ASP A 249 15.70 -35.45 2.95
C ASP A 249 14.19 -35.67 3.16
N LYS A 250 13.38 -34.63 2.88
CA LYS A 250 11.92 -34.66 3.09
C LYS A 250 11.16 -35.03 1.82
N ASN A 251 11.68 -34.63 0.66
CA ASN A 251 11.11 -34.91 -0.64
C ASN A 251 12.14 -35.67 -1.48
N ARG A 252 11.98 -37.00 -1.56
CA ARG A 252 12.87 -37.88 -2.33
C ARG A 252 12.60 -37.87 -3.84
N SER A 253 11.91 -36.86 -4.35
CA SER A 253 11.69 -36.71 -5.78
C SER A 253 12.92 -36.06 -6.44
N ASP A 254 13.19 -36.46 -7.68
CA ASP A 254 14.26 -35.87 -8.49
C ASP A 254 14.01 -34.37 -8.72
N GLU A 255 12.74 -34.00 -8.91
CA GLU A 255 12.27 -32.60 -8.98
C GLU A 255 12.71 -31.78 -7.76
N ALA A 256 12.56 -32.30 -6.54
CA ALA A 256 12.94 -31.57 -5.33
C ALA A 256 14.45 -31.35 -5.29
N THR A 257 15.23 -32.34 -5.71
CA THR A 257 16.69 -32.24 -5.80
C THR A 257 17.10 -31.18 -6.82
N ALA A 258 16.49 -31.19 -8.02
CA ALA A 258 16.75 -30.20 -9.07
C ALA A 258 16.38 -28.77 -8.63
N VAL A 259 15.21 -28.60 -8.02
CA VAL A 259 14.74 -27.31 -7.48
C VAL A 259 15.66 -26.83 -6.35
N PHE A 260 16.12 -27.73 -5.48
CA PHE A 260 17.03 -27.38 -4.39
C PHE A 260 18.40 -26.92 -4.91
N GLN A 261 18.96 -27.61 -5.90
CA GLN A 261 20.22 -27.20 -6.54
C GLN A 261 20.09 -25.86 -7.25
N PHE A 262 18.98 -25.62 -7.96
CA PHE A 262 18.66 -24.32 -8.53
C PHE A 262 18.59 -23.22 -7.46
N LEU A 263 17.95 -23.49 -6.31
CA LEU A 263 17.93 -22.54 -5.19
C LEU A 263 19.35 -22.22 -4.72
N GLN A 264 20.20 -23.22 -4.50
CA GLN A 264 21.58 -22.99 -4.04
C GLN A 264 22.37 -22.14 -5.04
N SER A 265 22.25 -22.38 -6.34
CA SER A 265 22.97 -21.62 -7.37
C SER A 265 22.51 -20.15 -7.44
N LYS A 266 21.24 -19.86 -7.11
CA LYS A 266 20.68 -18.51 -7.07
C LYS A 266 20.82 -17.80 -5.73
N LYS A 267 21.42 -18.43 -4.71
CA LYS A 267 21.54 -17.88 -3.35
C LYS A 267 22.25 -16.52 -3.31
N SER A 268 23.39 -16.40 -3.99
CA SER A 268 24.17 -15.15 -4.01
C SER A 268 23.42 -14.02 -4.72
N TRP A 269 22.79 -14.31 -5.85
CA TRP A 269 21.97 -13.36 -6.59
C TRP A 269 20.73 -12.91 -5.80
N TYR A 270 20.02 -13.84 -5.16
CA TYR A 270 18.76 -13.54 -4.48
C TYR A 270 18.96 -12.85 -3.13
N LEU A 271 20.05 -13.18 -2.41
CA LEU A 271 20.39 -12.60 -1.11
C LEU A 271 21.50 -11.53 -1.18
N GLY A 272 21.93 -11.13 -2.38
CA GLY A 272 22.83 -9.99 -2.56
C GLY A 272 22.25 -8.72 -1.93
N LYS A 273 23.15 -7.87 -1.42
CA LYS A 273 22.83 -6.60 -0.76
C LYS A 273 22.26 -5.59 -1.76
#